data_AF-S4R5M3-F1
#
_entry.id   AF-S4R5M3-F1
#
_cell.length_a   1.000
_cell.length_b   1.000
_cell.length_c   1.000
_cell.angle_alpha   90.00
_cell.angle_beta   90.00
_cell.angle_gamma   90.00
#
_symmetry.space_group_name_H-M   'P 1'
#
loop_
_entity.id
_entity.type
_entity.pdbx_description
1 polymer ?
#
loop_
_entity_poly.entity_id
_entity_poly.type
_entity_poly.pdbx_seq_one_letter_code
_entity_poly.pdbx_strand_id
1 'polypeptide(L)'
;SGREQALQLVLALELLLTQELRFHVTVHTPYRPLEGFLIHIKTNFAEVAQAEALRKGAEEFLQRALSTDACLLASPAQIALAALLTGASHTSVSIERYIKECLCGDEFKEDMTCLMDTVQNLRKMVKCVELPKAEMVVTIKQHLEQCATHCQALGSPCGLNKRKTAQDDHSDGNMQKKAKLQKDDISSEEEFDLQ
;
A
#
# COMPACT_ATOMS: atom_id res chain seq x y z
N SER A 1 -21.33 21.25 -7.33
CA SER A 1 -21.84 20.18 -6.43
C SER A 1 -20.76 19.78 -5.42
N GLY A 2 -21.08 19.28 -4.22
CA GLY A 2 -20.06 18.84 -3.24
C GLY A 2 -19.10 17.77 -3.80
N ARG A 3 -19.58 16.94 -4.73
CA ARG A 3 -18.76 15.96 -5.47
C ARG A 3 -17.69 16.60 -6.35
N GLU A 4 -18.01 17.72 -6.99
CA GLU A 4 -17.09 18.44 -7.88
C GLU A 4 -15.97 19.11 -7.08
N GLN A 5 -16.31 19.67 -5.91
CA GLN A 5 -15.31 20.21 -4.98
C GLN A 5 -14.38 19.11 -4.44
N ALA A 6 -14.93 17.94 -4.10
CA ALA A 6 -14.11 16.79 -3.68
C ALA A 6 -13.17 16.31 -4.80
N LEU A 7 -13.65 16.26 -6.04
CA LEU A 7 -12.82 15.88 -7.19
C LEU A 7 -11.66 16.85 -7.41
N GLN A 8 -11.93 18.16 -7.35
CA GLN A 8 -10.88 19.18 -7.45
C GLN A 8 -9.86 19.06 -6.31
N LEU A 9 -10.30 18.71 -5.11
CA LEU A 9 -9.42 18.48 -3.97
C LEU A 9 -8.51 17.25 -4.18
N VAL A 10 -9.08 16.13 -4.67
CA VAL A 10 -8.30 14.92 -4.97
C VAL A 10 -7.21 15.22 -6.00
N LEU A 11 -7.55 15.91 -7.09
CA LEU A 11 -6.58 16.30 -8.13
C LEU A 11 -5.49 17.24 -7.59
N ALA A 12 -5.87 18.20 -6.73
CA ALA A 12 -4.90 19.09 -6.09
C ALA A 12 -3.94 18.35 -5.13
N LEU A 13 -4.39 17.25 -4.52
CA LEU A 13 -3.62 16.42 -3.59
C LEU A 13 -2.74 15.38 -4.26
N GLU A 14 -3.05 14.95 -5.48
CA GLU A 14 -2.43 13.79 -6.13
C GLU A 14 -0.91 13.89 -6.23
N LEU A 15 -0.40 15.02 -6.74
CA LEU A 15 1.04 15.23 -6.87
C LEU A 15 1.70 15.39 -5.50
N LEU A 16 1.05 16.10 -4.56
CA LEU A 16 1.58 16.25 -3.21
C LEU A 16 1.73 14.89 -2.52
N LEU A 17 0.68 14.05 -2.56
CA LEU A 17 0.70 12.71 -1.99
C LEU A 17 1.80 11.85 -2.61
N THR A 18 1.94 11.89 -3.94
CA THR A 18 2.96 11.12 -4.65
C THR A 18 4.38 11.56 -4.28
N GLN A 19 4.59 12.87 -4.10
CA GLN A 19 5.86 13.43 -3.61
C GLN A 19 6.17 12.98 -2.18
N GLU A 20 5.19 13.00 -1.27
CA GLU A 20 5.35 12.55 0.12
C GLU A 20 5.61 11.04 0.22
N LEU A 21 5.02 10.24 -0.67
CA LEU A 21 5.32 8.82 -0.82
C LEU A 21 6.68 8.55 -1.50
N ARG A 22 7.44 9.60 -1.85
CA ARG A 22 8.72 9.51 -2.57
C ARG A 22 8.60 8.70 -3.86
N PHE A 23 7.46 8.80 -4.54
CA PHE A 23 7.14 8.04 -5.75
C PHE A 23 7.15 6.51 -5.59
N HIS A 24 7.16 5.99 -4.36
CA HIS A 24 6.99 4.56 -4.08
C HIS A 24 5.51 4.20 -4.06
N VAL A 25 4.92 3.97 -5.24
CA VAL A 25 3.49 3.64 -5.41
C VAL A 25 3.20 2.14 -5.40
N THR A 26 4.23 1.30 -5.39
CA THR A 26 4.08 -0.16 -5.32
C THR A 26 3.98 -0.60 -3.86
N VAL A 27 2.83 -1.15 -3.49
CA VAL A 27 2.58 -1.69 -2.14
C VAL A 27 2.38 -3.20 -2.24
N HIS A 28 3.18 -3.97 -1.51
CA HIS A 28 3.01 -5.41 -1.40
C HIS A 28 2.04 -5.75 -0.26
N THR A 29 1.00 -6.51 -0.56
CA THR A 29 -0.06 -6.82 0.40
C THR A 29 0.05 -8.26 0.94
N PRO A 30 -0.40 -8.52 2.18
CA PRO A 30 -0.28 -9.85 2.81
C PRO A 30 -1.26 -10.89 2.25
N TYR A 31 -2.23 -10.49 1.43
CA TYR A 31 -3.20 -11.42 0.83
C TYR A 31 -2.55 -12.40 -0.15
N ARG A 32 -1.55 -11.96 -0.93
CA ARG A 32 -0.88 -12.83 -1.90
C ARG A 32 -0.02 -13.92 -1.22
N PRO A 33 0.81 -13.61 -0.21
CA PRO A 33 1.48 -14.64 0.58
C PRO A 33 0.51 -15.59 1.31
N LEU A 34 -0.62 -15.07 1.83
CA LEU A 34 -1.63 -15.91 2.49
C LEU A 34 -2.16 -17.00 1.54
N GLU A 35 -2.51 -16.64 0.31
CA GLU A 35 -2.93 -17.62 -0.71
C GLU A 35 -1.84 -18.65 -1.01
N GLY A 36 -0.59 -18.20 -1.10
CA GLY A 36 0.57 -19.09 -1.26
C GLY A 36 0.67 -20.12 -0.13
N PHE A 37 0.54 -19.68 1.13
CA PHE A 37 0.56 -20.58 2.28
C PHE A 37 -0.61 -21.55 2.29
N LEU A 38 -1.83 -21.09 1.99
CA LEU A 38 -3.02 -21.95 1.93
C LEU A 38 -2.88 -23.02 0.85
N ILE A 39 -2.35 -22.68 -0.33
CA ILE A 39 -2.08 -23.65 -1.40
C ILE A 39 -1.02 -24.67 -0.95
N HIS A 40 0.06 -24.20 -0.33
CA HIS A 40 1.13 -25.07 0.14
C HIS A 40 0.64 -26.05 1.21
N ILE A 41 -0.22 -25.60 2.13
CA ILE A 41 -0.85 -26.45 3.15
C ILE A 41 -1.76 -27.49 2.48
N LYS A 42 -2.62 -27.09 1.55
CA LYS A 42 -3.52 -28.03 0.85
C LYS A 42 -2.78 -29.12 0.09
N THR A 43 -1.60 -28.81 -0.46
CA THR A 43 -0.83 -29.74 -1.29
C THR A 43 0.08 -30.65 -0.49
N ASN A 44 0.69 -30.16 0.60
CA ASN A 44 1.69 -30.91 1.37
C ASN A 44 1.20 -31.41 2.73
N PHE A 45 0.06 -30.91 3.22
CA PHE A 45 -0.54 -31.26 4.51
C PHE A 45 -2.01 -31.59 4.35
N ALA A 46 -2.30 -32.70 3.67
CA ALA A 46 -3.66 -33.19 3.41
C ALA A 46 -4.48 -33.45 4.69
N GLU A 47 -3.82 -33.65 5.84
CA GLU A 47 -4.47 -33.73 7.16
C GLU A 47 -5.18 -32.41 7.55
N VAL A 48 -4.73 -31.27 6.99
CA VAL A 48 -5.39 -29.97 7.11
C VAL A 48 -6.47 -29.82 6.03
N ALA A 49 -7.41 -30.77 6.00
CA ALA A 49 -8.56 -30.74 5.11
C ALA A 49 -9.44 -29.48 5.29
N GLN A 50 -9.24 -28.75 6.40
CA GLN A 50 -9.92 -27.52 6.76
C GLN A 50 -9.12 -26.24 6.45
N ALA A 51 -8.23 -26.25 5.45
CA ALA A 51 -7.53 -25.03 5.03
C ALA A 51 -8.48 -23.84 4.73
N GLU A 52 -9.69 -24.11 4.26
CA GLU A 52 -10.73 -23.08 4.09
C GLU A 52 -11.28 -22.52 5.41
N ALA A 53 -11.29 -23.32 6.49
CA ALA A 53 -11.69 -22.84 7.81
C ALA A 53 -10.69 -21.82 8.37
N LEU A 54 -9.41 -21.92 7.99
CA LEU A 54 -8.36 -20.98 8.38
C LEU A 54 -8.51 -19.63 7.66
N ARG A 55 -9.02 -19.63 6.42
CA ARG A 55 -9.10 -18.44 5.57
C ARG A 55 -9.87 -17.32 6.24
N LYS A 56 -11.07 -17.61 6.75
CA LYS A 56 -11.93 -16.60 7.40
C LYS A 56 -11.21 -15.92 8.57
N GLY A 57 -10.62 -16.70 9.48
CA GLY A 57 -9.90 -16.15 10.63
C GLY A 57 -8.63 -15.38 10.24
N ALA A 58 -7.92 -15.83 9.20
CA ALA A 58 -6.75 -15.14 8.67
C ALA A 58 -7.15 -13.81 8.01
N GLU A 59 -8.20 -13.76 7.19
CA GLU A 59 -8.67 -12.53 6.56
C GLU A 59 -9.17 -11.50 7.57
N GLU A 60 -9.91 -11.95 8.60
CA GLU A 60 -10.33 -11.10 9.73
C GLU A 60 -9.13 -10.52 10.51
N PHE A 61 -8.06 -11.30 10.64
CA PHE A 61 -6.80 -10.79 11.19
C PHE A 61 -6.16 -9.75 10.27
N LEU A 62 -6.07 -10.03 8.96
CA LEU A 62 -5.47 -9.10 7.99
C LEU A 62 -6.22 -7.76 7.93
N GLN A 63 -7.55 -7.79 7.99
CA GLN A 63 -8.35 -6.57 8.04
C GLN A 63 -8.04 -5.73 9.28
N ARG A 64 -7.91 -6.36 10.46
CA ARG A 64 -7.49 -5.66 11.68
C ARG A 64 -6.04 -5.20 11.64
N ALA A 65 -5.16 -5.90 10.93
CA ALA A 65 -3.78 -5.50 10.78
C ALA A 65 -3.64 -4.18 10.00
N LEU A 66 -4.56 -3.87 9.09
CA LEU A 66 -4.56 -2.60 8.33
C LEU A 66 -4.81 -1.36 9.21
N SER A 67 -5.39 -1.53 10.40
CA SER A 67 -5.56 -0.45 11.37
C SER A 67 -4.40 -0.36 12.38
N THR A 68 -3.26 -0.97 12.07
CA THR A 68 -2.04 -0.97 12.90
C THR A 68 -0.82 -0.63 12.04
N ASP A 69 0.32 -0.47 12.69
CA ASP A 69 1.60 -0.27 12.02
C ASP A 69 2.22 -1.56 11.44
N ALA A 70 1.47 -2.68 11.42
CA ALA A 70 1.96 -3.98 10.91
C ALA A 70 2.62 -3.88 9.53
N CYS A 71 1.97 -3.18 8.60
CA CYS A 71 2.46 -3.03 7.23
C CYS A 71 3.74 -2.18 7.12
N LEU A 72 4.12 -1.46 8.18
CA LEU A 72 5.36 -0.68 8.25
C LEU A 72 6.47 -1.44 8.99
N LEU A 73 6.11 -2.39 9.86
CA LEU A 73 7.03 -3.08 10.76
C LEU A 73 7.46 -4.47 10.29
N ALA A 74 6.71 -5.12 9.40
CA ALA A 74 6.97 -6.48 8.97
C ALA A 74 6.69 -6.71 7.49
N SER A 75 7.30 -7.76 6.94
CA SER A 75 7.07 -8.12 5.54
C SER A 75 5.66 -8.70 5.34
N PRO A 76 5.07 -8.57 4.13
CA PRO A 76 3.76 -9.13 3.83
C PRO A 76 3.64 -10.64 4.14
N ALA A 77 4.72 -11.40 3.95
CA ALA A 77 4.75 -12.83 4.27
C ALA A 77 4.72 -13.10 5.78
N GLN A 78 5.43 -12.30 6.60
CA GLN A 78 5.39 -12.40 8.06
C GLN A 78 3.99 -12.04 8.61
N ILE A 79 3.36 -11.01 8.05
CA ILE A 79 1.98 -10.62 8.42
C ILE A 79 0.99 -11.73 8.04
N ALA A 80 1.12 -12.30 6.85
CA ALA A 80 0.30 -13.43 6.41
C ALA A 80 0.50 -14.68 7.29
N LEU A 81 1.73 -14.95 7.73
CA LEU A 81 2.03 -16.05 8.64
C LEU A 81 1.39 -15.83 10.03
N ALA A 82 1.43 -14.61 10.55
CA ALA A 82 0.73 -14.24 11.79
C ALA A 82 -0.79 -14.39 11.67
N ALA A 83 -1.35 -14.06 10.51
CA ALA A 83 -2.77 -14.25 10.20
C ALA A 83 -3.15 -15.73 10.21
N LEU A 84 -2.35 -16.55 9.53
CA LEU A 84 -2.53 -17.99 9.44
C LEU A 84 -2.48 -18.68 10.81
N LEU A 85 -1.48 -18.35 11.64
CA LEU A 85 -1.38 -18.86 13.02
C LEU A 85 -2.54 -18.40 13.91
N THR A 86 -3.06 -17.19 13.68
CA THR A 86 -4.22 -16.70 14.41
C THR A 86 -5.49 -17.42 13.98
N GLY A 87 -5.70 -17.64 12.68
CA GLY A 87 -6.81 -18.45 12.16
C GLY A 87 -6.77 -19.90 12.68
N ALA A 88 -5.58 -20.47 12.81
CA ALA A 88 -5.39 -21.83 13.34
C ALA A 88 -5.62 -21.95 14.85
N SER A 89 -5.48 -20.87 15.62
CA SER A 89 -5.62 -20.94 17.09
C SER A 89 -7.01 -21.38 17.58
N HIS A 90 -8.02 -21.30 16.71
CA HIS A 90 -9.39 -21.77 16.99
C HIS A 90 -9.72 -23.11 16.31
N THR A 91 -8.77 -23.71 15.59
CA THR A 91 -8.91 -25.01 14.91
C THR A 91 -8.00 -26.03 15.56
N SER A 92 -8.31 -27.33 15.43
CA SER A 92 -7.46 -28.42 15.95
C SER A 92 -6.15 -28.63 15.18
N VAL A 93 -5.80 -27.71 14.28
CA VAL A 93 -4.69 -27.83 13.33
C VAL A 93 -3.44 -27.16 13.90
N SER A 94 -2.37 -27.94 14.07
CA SER A 94 -1.07 -27.41 14.51
C SER A 94 -0.26 -26.84 13.33
N ILE A 95 -0.47 -25.56 13.02
CA ILE A 95 0.34 -24.83 12.02
C ILE A 95 1.77 -24.59 12.51
N GLU A 96 2.02 -24.63 13.81
CA GLU A 96 3.38 -24.54 14.34
C GLU A 96 4.28 -25.69 13.85
N ARG A 97 3.70 -26.88 13.64
CA ARG A 97 4.41 -28.01 13.04
C ARG A 97 4.80 -27.71 11.59
N TYR A 98 3.88 -27.17 10.78
CA TYR A 98 4.16 -26.74 9.41
C TYR A 98 5.32 -25.74 9.33
N ILE A 99 5.36 -24.77 10.24
CA ILE A 99 6.43 -23.77 10.28
C ILE A 99 7.79 -24.43 10.57
N LYS A 100 7.84 -25.35 11.55
CA LYS A 100 9.06 -26.05 11.92
C LYS A 100 9.55 -27.06 10.89
N GLU A 101 8.63 -27.74 10.20
CA GLU A 101 8.98 -28.84 9.28
C GLU A 101 9.19 -28.38 7.83
N CYS A 102 8.55 -27.29 7.40
CA CYS A 102 8.57 -26.88 5.99
C CYS A 102 9.12 -25.48 5.71
N LEU A 103 9.02 -24.55 6.66
CA LEU A 103 9.52 -23.19 6.42
C LEU A 103 11.00 -23.01 6.81
N CYS A 104 11.49 -23.78 7.77
CA CYS A 104 12.91 -23.73 8.16
C CYS A 104 13.43 -25.14 8.36
N GLY A 105 14.53 -25.48 7.68
CA GLY A 105 15.29 -26.69 7.99
C GLY A 105 15.99 -26.58 9.35
N ASP A 106 16.53 -27.71 9.83
CA ASP A 106 17.25 -27.80 11.12
C ASP A 106 18.45 -26.84 11.25
N GLU A 107 18.94 -26.30 10.13
CA GLU A 107 20.11 -25.43 10.03
C GLU A 107 19.82 -23.96 10.41
N PHE A 108 18.56 -23.53 10.49
CA PHE A 108 18.17 -22.11 10.64
C PHE A 108 17.43 -21.80 11.96
N LYS A 109 17.89 -22.37 13.09
CA LYS A 109 17.19 -22.25 14.38
C LYS A 109 17.15 -20.83 14.95
N GLU A 110 18.22 -20.04 14.79
CA GLU A 110 18.25 -18.64 15.26
C GLU A 110 17.28 -17.76 14.44
N ASP A 111 17.29 -17.90 13.11
CA ASP A 111 16.34 -17.20 12.23
C ASP A 111 14.88 -17.56 12.53
N MET A 112 14.62 -18.82 12.90
CA MET A 112 13.31 -19.27 13.33
C MET A 112 12.84 -18.52 14.59
N THR A 113 13.72 -18.35 15.59
CA THR A 113 13.33 -17.63 16.82
C THR A 113 12.97 -16.18 16.52
N CYS A 114 13.77 -15.48 15.70
CA CYS A 114 13.49 -14.11 15.29
C CYS A 114 12.19 -13.97 14.49
N LEU A 115 11.94 -14.90 13.56
CA LEU A 115 10.70 -14.96 12.79
C LEU A 115 9.48 -15.13 13.71
N MET A 116 9.55 -16.10 14.62
CA MET A 116 8.46 -16.38 15.55
C MET A 116 8.22 -15.22 16.51
N ASP A 117 9.27 -14.55 17.01
CA ASP A 117 9.14 -13.37 17.85
C ASP A 117 8.43 -12.22 17.10
N THR A 118 8.84 -11.97 15.86
CA THR A 118 8.18 -10.98 14.98
C THR A 118 6.70 -11.30 14.82
N VAL A 119 6.38 -12.56 14.52
CA VAL A 119 5.00 -13.04 14.35
C VAL A 119 4.19 -12.90 15.64
N GLN A 120 4.75 -13.25 16.80
CA GLN A 120 4.04 -13.09 18.08
C GLN A 120 3.81 -11.62 18.43
N ASN A 121 4.76 -10.73 18.12
CA ASN A 121 4.59 -9.29 18.32
C ASN A 121 3.48 -8.72 17.43
N LEU A 122 3.41 -9.14 16.15
CA LEU A 122 2.31 -8.80 15.25
C LEU A 122 0.97 -9.24 15.82
N ARG A 123 0.89 -10.48 16.33
CA ARG A 123 -0.35 -11.01 16.93
C ARG A 123 -0.80 -10.19 18.14
N LYS A 124 0.12 -9.80 19.02
CA LYS A 124 -0.18 -8.95 20.18
C LYS A 124 -0.70 -7.58 19.75
N MET A 125 -0.01 -6.93 18.82
CA MET A 125 -0.39 -5.60 18.32
C MET A 125 -1.78 -5.59 17.70
N VAL A 126 -2.08 -6.54 16.81
CA VAL A 126 -3.39 -6.62 16.14
C VAL A 126 -4.52 -6.99 17.10
N LYS A 127 -4.21 -7.72 18.19
CA LYS A 127 -5.19 -8.03 19.24
C LYS A 127 -5.56 -6.82 20.10
N CYS A 128 -4.64 -5.87 20.26
CA CYS A 128 -4.79 -4.69 21.11
C CYS A 128 -5.34 -3.46 20.37
N VAL A 129 -5.91 -3.63 19.16
CA VAL A 129 -6.52 -2.52 18.43
C VAL A 129 -7.77 -2.04 19.15
N GLU A 130 -7.72 -0.84 19.70
CA GLU A 130 -8.87 -0.14 20.27
C GLU A 130 -9.49 0.79 19.23
N LEU A 131 -10.81 0.72 19.09
CA LEU A 131 -11.53 1.67 18.26
C LEU A 131 -11.61 3.03 18.97
N PRO A 132 -11.32 4.14 18.26
CA PRO A 132 -11.40 5.46 18.87
C PRO A 132 -12.83 5.77 19.32
N LYS A 133 -12.97 6.24 20.56
CA LYS A 133 -14.29 6.61 21.13
C LYS A 133 -14.90 7.77 20.35
N ALA A 134 -16.19 7.69 20.05
CA ALA A 134 -16.90 8.69 19.24
C ALA A 134 -16.76 10.11 19.79
N GLU A 135 -16.85 10.28 21.11
CA GLU A 135 -16.68 11.57 21.80
C GLU A 135 -15.31 12.18 21.51
N MET A 136 -14.24 11.38 21.63
CA MET A 136 -12.88 11.83 21.34
C MET A 136 -12.70 12.23 19.88
N VAL A 137 -13.30 11.48 18.95
CA VAL A 137 -13.24 11.80 17.52
C VAL A 137 -13.88 13.15 17.24
N VAL A 138 -15.01 13.47 17.89
CA VAL A 138 -15.67 14.77 17.74
C VAL A 138 -14.79 15.90 18.26
N THR A 139 -14.23 15.76 19.47
CA THR A 139 -13.34 16.77 20.04
C THR A 139 -12.10 17.01 19.18
N ILE A 140 -11.44 15.94 18.70
CA ILE A 140 -10.26 16.05 17.84
C ILE A 140 -10.61 16.72 16.51
N LYS A 141 -11.75 16.38 15.89
CA LYS A 141 -12.20 17.04 14.66
C LYS A 141 -12.43 18.54 14.85
N GLN A 142 -13.06 18.94 15.94
CA GLN A 142 -13.27 20.37 16.25
C GLN A 142 -11.94 21.11 16.40
N HIS A 143 -10.95 20.52 17.08
CA HIS A 143 -9.62 21.12 17.21
C HIS A 143 -8.88 21.20 15.85
N LEU A 144 -9.01 20.17 15.00
CA LEU A 144 -8.41 20.18 13.66
C LEU A 144 -9.00 21.30 12.78
N GLU A 145 -10.31 21.54 12.85
CA GLU A 145 -10.97 22.64 12.11
C GLU A 145 -10.49 24.02 12.59
N GLN A 146 -10.31 24.20 13.90
CA GLN A 146 -9.75 25.42 14.48
C GLN A 146 -8.31 25.66 13.99
N CYS A 147 -7.47 24.61 14.01
CA CYS A 147 -6.11 24.69 13.50
C CYS A 147 -6.07 25.01 12.01
N ALA A 148 -6.94 24.39 11.20
CA ALA A 148 -7.02 24.67 9.76
C ALA A 148 -7.40 26.13 9.48
N THR A 149 -8.39 26.65 10.23
CA THR A 149 -8.83 28.05 10.12
C THR A 149 -7.71 29.01 10.51
N HIS A 150 -6.98 28.70 11.59
CA HIS A 150 -5.85 29.51 12.05
C HIS A 150 -4.68 29.51 11.06
N CYS A 151 -4.35 28.36 10.45
CA CYS A 151 -3.30 28.27 9.43
C CYS A 151 -3.64 29.09 8.17
N GLN A 152 -4.91 29.09 7.76
CA GLN A 152 -5.38 29.93 6.65
C GLN A 152 -5.27 31.42 6.99
N ALA A 153 -5.62 31.82 8.22
CA ALA A 153 -5.54 33.21 8.67
C ALA A 153 -4.11 33.75 8.75
N LEU A 154 -3.13 32.91 9.07
CA LEU A 154 -1.72 33.28 9.15
C LEU A 154 -0.98 33.27 7.80
N GLY A 155 -1.64 32.86 6.70
CA GLY A 155 -0.99 32.70 5.40
C GLY A 155 0.13 31.64 5.39
N SER A 156 0.15 30.77 6.41
CA SER A 156 1.15 29.73 6.57
C SER A 156 0.88 28.61 5.57
N PRO A 157 1.91 28.01 4.92
CA PRO A 157 1.70 27.03 3.84
C PRO A 157 1.24 25.65 4.36
N CYS A 158 0.75 25.56 5.60
CA CYS A 158 0.35 24.32 6.27
C CYS A 158 -0.89 23.62 5.71
N GLY A 159 -1.35 23.95 4.50
CA GLY A 159 -2.43 23.19 3.89
C GLY A 159 -2.68 23.62 2.46
N LEU A 160 -2.32 22.75 1.52
CA LEU A 160 -2.93 22.67 0.20
C LEU A 160 -3.12 24.04 -0.47
N ASN A 161 -2.03 24.79 -0.58
CA ASN A 161 -2.03 25.92 -1.49
C ASN A 161 -2.37 25.35 -2.86
N LYS A 162 -3.57 25.70 -3.35
CA LYS A 162 -3.92 25.68 -4.77
C LYS A 162 -2.73 26.32 -5.46
N ARG A 163 -1.85 25.51 -6.06
CA ARG A 163 -0.81 26.02 -6.93
C ARG A 163 -1.59 26.78 -7.99
N LYS A 164 -1.56 28.11 -7.90
CA LYS A 164 -1.86 28.96 -9.05
C LYS A 164 -0.96 28.40 -10.13
N THR A 165 -1.54 27.74 -11.12
CA THR A 165 -0.87 27.54 -12.40
C THR A 165 -0.36 28.92 -12.77
N ALA A 166 0.96 29.05 -12.82
CA ALA A 166 1.58 30.19 -13.47
C ALA A 166 1.08 30.12 -14.91
N GLN A 167 0.05 30.92 -15.19
CA GLN A 167 -0.27 31.35 -16.52
C GLN A 167 0.93 32.21 -16.90
N ASP A 168 1.89 31.59 -17.59
CA ASP A 168 2.98 32.33 -18.20
C ASP A 168 2.35 33.35 -19.16
N ASP A 169 2.59 34.63 -18.84
CA ASP A 169 2.33 35.77 -19.69
C ASP A 169 3.19 35.65 -20.96
N HIS A 170 2.72 34.89 -21.95
CA HIS A 170 3.15 35.08 -23.33
C HIS A 170 2.08 35.86 -24.09
N SER A 171 2.32 37.17 -24.11
CA SER A 171 1.68 38.15 -24.97
C SER A 171 1.59 37.68 -26.42
N ASP A 172 0.38 37.76 -26.96
CA ASP A 172 0.04 37.56 -28.37
C ASP A 172 0.90 38.46 -29.28
N GLY A 173 1.85 37.83 -29.97
CA GLY A 173 2.64 38.41 -31.05
C GLY A 173 2.28 37.73 -32.37
N ASN A 174 1.28 38.29 -33.04
CA ASN A 174 0.86 38.00 -34.41
C ASN A 174 2.05 37.85 -35.39
N MET A 175 2.27 36.67 -35.99
CA MET A 175 3.07 36.58 -37.22
C MET A 175 2.40 35.67 -38.25
N GLN A 176 2.02 36.32 -39.34
CA GLN A 176 1.33 35.80 -40.49
C GLN A 176 2.17 34.78 -41.28
N LYS A 177 1.48 33.75 -41.77
CA LYS A 177 1.71 32.96 -42.99
C LYS A 177 3.01 33.23 -43.76
N LYS A 178 3.79 32.18 -44.01
CA LYS A 178 4.26 31.83 -45.37
C LYS A 178 4.61 30.34 -45.44
N ALA A 179 3.78 29.59 -46.16
CA ALA A 179 4.13 28.30 -46.71
C ALA A 179 5.20 28.50 -47.80
N LYS A 180 6.27 27.71 -47.77
CA LYS A 180 7.05 27.37 -48.96
C LYS A 180 7.53 25.94 -48.83
N LEU A 181 6.94 25.10 -49.67
CA LEU A 181 7.54 23.83 -50.09
C LEU A 181 8.86 24.13 -50.80
N GLN A 182 9.87 23.30 -50.52
CA GLN A 182 10.83 22.88 -51.53
C GLN A 182 11.24 21.44 -51.22
N LYS A 183 10.73 20.54 -52.08
CA LYS A 183 11.42 19.29 -52.44
C LYS A 183 12.78 19.66 -52.99
N ASP A 184 13.80 18.87 -52.69
CA ASP A 184 14.68 18.28 -53.70
C ASP A 184 15.37 17.04 -53.12
N ASP A 185 15.36 16.00 -53.94
CA ASP A 185 15.88 14.65 -53.73
C ASP A 185 17.41 14.63 -53.54
N ILE A 186 17.93 13.60 -52.87
CA ILE A 186 19.03 12.76 -53.39
C ILE A 186 18.92 11.37 -52.74
N SER A 187 18.79 10.40 -53.64
CA SER A 187 18.83 8.95 -53.47
C SER A 187 20.28 8.47 -53.29
N SER A 188 20.45 7.47 -52.41
CA SER A 188 21.32 6.28 -52.55
C SER A 188 21.27 5.55 -51.21
N GLU A 189 20.47 4.49 -51.08
CA GLU A 189 20.93 3.10 -51.28
C GLU A 189 22.15 2.77 -50.42
N GLU A 190 21.94 2.02 -49.34
CA GLU A 190 22.70 0.80 -49.07
C GLU A 190 21.91 -0.06 -48.05
N GLU A 191 21.30 -1.08 -48.61
CA GLU A 191 20.77 -2.29 -47.99
C GLU A 191 21.94 -3.09 -47.40
N PHE A 192 21.84 -3.53 -46.14
CA PHE A 192 22.52 -4.75 -45.73
C PHE A 192 21.66 -5.54 -44.76
N ASP A 193 21.23 -6.68 -45.26
CA ASP A 193 20.39 -7.69 -44.63
C ASP A 193 21.15 -8.52 -43.59
N LEU A 194 20.40 -8.93 -42.57
CA LEU A 194 20.35 -10.24 -41.88
C LEU A 194 21.64 -10.92 -41.37
N GLN A 195 21.63 -11.18 -40.05
CA GLN A 195 21.39 -12.55 -39.54
C GLN A 195 20.78 -12.53 -38.14
#